data_AF-A0A382IGZ5-F1
#
_entry.id   AF-A0A382IGZ5-F1
#
_cell.length_a   1.000
_cell.length_b   1.000
_cell.length_c   1.000
_cell.angle_alpha   90.00
_cell.angle_beta   90.00
_cell.angle_gamma   90.00
#
_symmetry.space_group_name_H-M   'P 1'
#
loop_
_entity.id
_entity.type
_entity.pdbx_description
1 polymer ?
#
loop_
_entity_poly.entity_id
_entity_poly.type
_entity_poly.pdbx_seq_one_letter_code
_entity_poly.pdbx_strand_id
1 'polypeptide(L)'
;MKKIFLLTIMFNILLVSCQHIEKKTSAILEKEEALEKWIGQPKSELLEVYGLPTEVKKDDRGIEFLIYTSKKFGIIKCQREFTIGLNGMIDGFSSRGCIDKPL
;
A
#
# COMPACT_ATOMS: atom_id res chain seq x y z
N MET A 1 1.77 -50.02 -2.19
CA MET A 1 2.30 -48.98 -3.11
C MET A 1 1.37 -47.77 -3.28
N LYS A 2 0.04 -47.96 -3.46
CA LYS A 2 -0.93 -46.86 -3.65
C LYS A 2 -1.06 -45.86 -2.47
N LYS A 3 -0.86 -46.32 -1.22
CA LYS A 3 -0.90 -45.48 0.01
C LYS A 3 0.31 -44.54 0.14
N ILE A 4 1.50 -44.96 -0.30
CA ILE A 4 2.73 -44.14 -0.26
C ILE A 4 2.67 -43.03 -1.31
N PHE A 5 2.09 -43.33 -2.48
CA PHE A 5 1.87 -42.35 -3.55
C PHE A 5 0.87 -41.24 -3.19
N LEU A 6 -0.16 -41.57 -2.39
CA LEU A 6 -1.10 -40.56 -1.87
C LEU A 6 -0.45 -39.62 -0.84
N LEU A 7 0.47 -40.13 -0.04
CA LEU A 7 1.18 -39.33 0.98
C LEU A 7 2.16 -38.34 0.34
N THR A 8 2.85 -38.73 -0.72
CA THR A 8 3.75 -37.83 -1.46
C THR A 8 2.99 -36.71 -2.18
N ILE A 9 1.81 -36.97 -2.73
CA ILE A 9 0.97 -35.93 -3.35
C ILE A 9 0.51 -34.89 -2.33
N MET A 10 0.09 -35.31 -1.13
CA MET A 10 -0.35 -34.40 -0.08
C MET A 10 0.80 -33.49 0.42
N PHE A 11 2.02 -34.00 0.49
CA PHE A 11 3.19 -33.21 0.91
C PHE A 11 3.56 -32.12 -0.10
N ASN A 12 3.39 -32.37 -1.41
CA ASN A 12 3.68 -31.38 -2.45
C ASN A 12 2.71 -30.17 -2.43
N ILE A 13 1.44 -30.38 -2.05
CA ILE A 13 0.43 -29.30 -1.98
C ILE A 13 0.76 -28.31 -0.84
N LEU A 14 1.36 -28.79 0.24
CA LEU A 14 1.79 -27.96 1.38
C LEU A 14 3.00 -27.07 1.03
N LEU A 15 3.90 -27.55 0.16
CA LEU A 15 5.06 -26.76 -0.28
C LEU A 15 4.67 -25.63 -1.25
N VAL A 16 3.72 -25.87 -2.17
CA VAL A 16 3.23 -24.86 -3.11
C VAL A 16 2.44 -23.75 -2.40
N SER A 17 1.69 -24.09 -1.36
CA SER A 17 0.93 -23.11 -0.57
C SER A 17 1.82 -22.20 0.27
N CYS A 18 2.93 -22.71 0.83
CA CYS A 18 3.91 -21.88 1.54
C CYS A 18 4.59 -20.86 0.60
N GLN A 19 5.02 -21.30 -0.59
CA GLN A 19 5.64 -20.43 -1.59
C GLN A 19 4.71 -19.31 -2.11
N HIS A 20 3.39 -19.55 -2.10
CA HIS A 20 2.42 -18.55 -2.54
C HIS A 20 2.17 -17.46 -1.49
N ILE A 21 2.25 -17.79 -0.20
CA ILE A 21 2.09 -16.82 0.90
C ILE A 21 3.29 -15.87 0.94
N GLU A 22 4.51 -16.40 0.85
CA GLU A 22 5.73 -15.59 0.87
C GLU A 22 5.76 -14.55 -0.27
N LYS A 23 5.36 -14.93 -1.49
CA LYS A 23 5.30 -14.01 -2.64
C LYS A 23 4.30 -12.87 -2.46
N LYS A 24 3.19 -13.09 -1.74
CA LYS A 24 2.22 -12.03 -1.45
C LYS A 24 2.75 -11.06 -0.39
N THR A 25 3.43 -11.58 0.63
CA THR A 25 4.01 -10.76 1.70
C THR A 25 5.19 -9.93 1.21
N SER A 26 6.10 -10.51 0.42
CA SER A 26 7.26 -9.78 -0.13
C SER A 26 6.85 -8.61 -1.02
N ALA A 27 5.80 -8.81 -1.84
CA ALA A 27 5.25 -7.76 -2.70
C ALA A 27 4.50 -6.66 -1.93
N ILE A 28 4.16 -6.85 -0.65
CA ILE A 28 3.59 -5.79 0.20
C ILE A 28 4.73 -4.99 0.84
N LEU A 29 5.79 -5.67 1.31
CA LEU A 29 6.93 -5.03 1.97
C LEU A 29 7.70 -4.07 1.05
N GLU A 30 8.05 -4.49 -0.17
CA GLU A 30 8.72 -3.61 -1.16
C GLU A 30 7.89 -2.35 -1.50
N LYS A 31 6.57 -2.40 -1.27
CA LYS A 31 5.67 -1.28 -1.58
C LYS A 31 5.57 -0.29 -0.43
N GLU A 32 5.66 -0.73 0.82
CA GLU A 32 5.77 0.19 1.96
C GLU A 32 7.07 0.99 1.89
N GLU A 33 8.19 0.33 1.55
CA GLU A 33 9.48 0.99 1.28
C GLU A 33 9.36 2.07 0.18
N ALA A 34 8.59 1.80 -0.88
CA ALA A 34 8.35 2.76 -1.95
C ALA A 34 7.50 3.98 -1.54
N LEU A 35 6.78 3.92 -0.41
CA LEU A 35 6.04 5.05 0.15
C LEU A 35 6.82 5.79 1.22
N GLU A 36 7.68 5.11 1.97
CA GLU A 36 8.62 5.73 2.90
C GLU A 36 9.53 6.74 2.21
N LYS A 37 9.87 6.52 0.93
CA LYS A 37 10.65 7.48 0.12
C LYS A 37 10.05 8.89 0.05
N TRP A 38 8.74 9.03 0.29
CA TRP A 38 8.06 10.32 0.26
C TRP A 38 8.29 11.13 1.54
N ILE A 39 8.63 10.49 2.65
CA ILE A 39 8.87 11.20 3.91
C ILE A 39 10.05 12.17 3.71
N GLY A 40 9.85 13.44 4.07
CA GLY A 40 10.81 14.51 3.87
C GLY A 40 10.83 15.13 2.46
N GLN A 41 10.07 14.58 1.50
CA GLN A 41 9.91 15.20 0.18
C GLN A 41 8.92 16.36 0.23
N PRO A 42 9.06 17.37 -0.66
CA PRO A 42 8.11 18.47 -0.73
C PRO A 42 6.75 18.01 -1.28
N LYS A 43 5.68 18.63 -0.78
CA LYS A 43 4.31 18.42 -1.27
C LYS A 43 4.18 18.55 -2.79
N SER A 44 4.93 19.45 -3.41
CA SER A 44 4.86 19.69 -4.86
C SER A 44 5.22 18.47 -5.69
N GLU A 45 6.28 17.74 -5.32
CA GLU A 45 6.69 16.53 -6.04
C GLU A 45 5.64 15.42 -5.95
N LEU A 46 5.01 15.29 -4.77
CA LEU A 46 3.91 14.35 -4.60
C LEU A 46 2.74 14.73 -5.52
N LEU A 47 2.38 16.00 -5.62
CA LEU A 47 1.31 16.48 -6.51
C LEU A 47 1.67 16.32 -8.00
N GLU A 48 2.94 16.44 -8.38
CA GLU A 48 3.37 16.18 -9.76
C GLU A 48 3.21 14.69 -10.12
N VAL A 49 3.52 13.78 -9.19
CA VAL A 49 3.45 12.33 -9.45
C VAL A 49 2.03 11.78 -9.28
N TYR A 50 1.31 12.18 -8.23
CA TYR A 50 -0.02 11.65 -7.89
C TYR A 50 -1.17 12.52 -8.42
N GLY A 51 -0.90 13.72 -8.93
CA GLY A 51 -1.91 14.67 -9.34
C GLY A 51 -2.64 15.31 -8.16
N LEU A 52 -3.85 15.80 -8.40
CA LEU A 52 -4.65 16.45 -7.38
C LEU A 52 -5.27 15.42 -6.41
N PRO A 53 -5.26 15.69 -5.10
CA PRO A 53 -5.91 14.85 -4.12
C PRO A 53 -7.44 14.89 -4.30
N THR A 54 -8.09 13.81 -3.87
CA THR A 54 -9.55 13.74 -3.85
C THR A 54 -10.14 14.70 -2.82
N GLU A 55 -9.47 14.81 -1.67
CA GLU A 55 -9.87 15.68 -0.57
C GLU A 55 -8.62 16.24 0.11
N VAL A 56 -8.75 17.46 0.63
CA VAL A 56 -7.72 18.10 1.45
C VAL A 56 -8.36 18.47 2.78
N LYS A 57 -7.77 18.03 3.89
CA LYS A 57 -8.18 18.43 5.24
C LYS A 57 -7.06 19.22 5.90
N LYS A 58 -7.43 20.09 6.84
CA LYS A 58 -6.48 20.75 7.73
C LYS A 58 -6.96 20.60 9.16
N ASP A 59 -6.05 20.33 10.07
CA ASP A 59 -6.34 20.39 11.50
C ASP A 59 -6.19 21.82 12.04
N ASP A 60 -6.58 22.01 13.31
CA ASP A 60 -6.51 23.31 14.00
C ASP A 60 -5.08 23.83 14.17
N ARG A 61 -4.07 22.97 13.99
CA ARG A 61 -2.64 23.33 14.05
C ARG A 61 -2.10 23.76 12.69
N GLY A 62 -2.89 23.62 11.62
CA GLY A 62 -2.50 23.94 10.25
C GLY A 62 -1.83 22.79 9.49
N ILE A 63 -1.76 21.59 10.08
CA ILE A 63 -1.25 20.39 9.40
C ILE A 63 -2.25 19.98 8.32
N GLU A 64 -1.76 19.76 7.11
CA GLU A 64 -2.59 19.44 5.95
C GLU A 64 -2.55 17.94 5.65
N PHE A 65 -3.70 17.35 5.35
CA PHE A 65 -3.84 15.95 4.98
C PHE A 65 -4.34 15.86 3.54
N LEU A 66 -3.51 15.29 2.66
CA LEU A 66 -3.86 15.05 1.26
C LEU A 66 -4.42 13.64 1.12
N ILE A 67 -5.70 13.55 0.82
CA ILE A 67 -6.43 12.28 0.77
C ILE A 67 -6.69 11.90 -0.68
N TYR A 68 -6.15 10.77 -1.09
CA TYR A 68 -6.36 10.16 -2.40
C TYR A 68 -7.26 8.94 -2.22
N THR A 69 -8.41 8.97 -2.88
CA THR A 69 -9.36 7.85 -2.86
C THR A 69 -9.51 7.26 -4.25
N SER A 70 -9.31 5.96 -4.38
CA SER A 70 -9.58 5.20 -5.60
C SER A 70 -10.49 4.01 -5.33
N LYS A 71 -11.25 3.59 -6.35
CA LYS A 71 -12.07 2.37 -6.29
C LYS A 71 -11.44 1.32 -7.20
N LYS A 72 -11.04 0.19 -6.62
CA LYS A 72 -10.59 -0.98 -7.38
C LYS A 72 -11.75 -1.95 -7.55
N PHE A 73 -11.96 -2.42 -8.78
CA PHE A 73 -13.05 -3.34 -9.17
C PHE A 73 -14.46 -2.83 -8.79
N GLY A 74 -14.63 -1.50 -8.66
CA GLY A 74 -15.92 -0.89 -8.27
C GLY A 74 -16.33 -1.08 -6.81
N ILE A 75 -15.69 -1.99 -6.07
CA ILE A 75 -16.13 -2.43 -4.73
C ILE A 75 -15.13 -2.02 -3.64
N ILE A 76 -13.83 -2.18 -3.89
CA ILE A 76 -12.80 -1.97 -2.86
C ILE A 76 -12.32 -0.52 -2.92
N LYS A 77 -12.59 0.24 -1.86
CA LYS A 77 -12.05 1.60 -1.71
C LYS A 77 -10.63 1.53 -1.14
N CYS A 78 -9.69 2.10 -1.88
CA CYS A 78 -8.36 2.42 -1.40
C CYS A 78 -8.35 3.90 -1.02
N GLN A 79 -8.02 4.19 0.23
CA GLN A 79 -7.81 5.54 0.73
C GLN A 79 -6.36 5.65 1.17
N ARG A 80 -5.64 6.59 0.59
CA ARG A 80 -4.28 6.93 0.97
C ARG A 80 -4.26 8.38 1.45
N GLU A 81 -3.59 8.62 2.56
CA GLU A 81 -3.49 9.93 3.19
C GLU A 81 -2.02 10.25 3.38
N PHE A 82 -1.61 11.47 2.99
CA PHE A 82 -0.30 12.01 3.26
C PHE A 82 -0.44 13.20 4.21
N THR A 83 0.35 13.18 5.28
CA THR A 83 0.42 14.26 6.26
C THR A 83 1.49 15.24 5.82
N ILE A 84 1.12 16.50 5.63
CA ILE A 84 2.01 17.58 5.24
C ILE A 84 2.26 18.48 6.45
N GLY A 85 3.52 18.53 6.87
CA GLY A 85 3.99 19.38 7.95
C GLY A 85 3.90 20.87 7.60
N LEU A 86 4.08 21.72 8.60
CA LEU A 86 4.05 23.18 8.43
C LEU A 86 5.18 23.72 7.54
N ASN A 87 6.25 22.94 7.37
CA ASN A 87 7.35 23.20 6.45
C ASN A 87 7.01 22.86 4.98
N GLY A 88 5.80 22.35 4.70
CA GLY A 88 5.38 21.92 3.37
C GLY A 88 5.96 20.58 2.92
N MET A 89 6.60 19.84 3.83
CA MET A 89 7.16 18.51 3.58
C MET A 89 6.20 17.42 4.05
N ILE A 90 6.37 16.22 3.52
CA ILE A 90 5.60 15.05 3.92
C ILE A 90 6.17 14.48 5.21
N ASP A 91 5.39 14.54 6.29
CA ASP A 91 5.77 14.01 7.61
C ASP A 91 5.41 12.52 7.76
N GLY A 92 4.45 12.02 6.97
CA GLY A 92 4.03 10.63 7.02
C GLY A 92 2.94 10.28 6.02
N PHE A 93 2.62 9.00 5.95
CA PHE A 93 1.53 8.48 5.12
C PHE A 93 0.75 7.37 5.84
N SER A 94 -0.52 7.21 5.48
CA SER A 94 -1.33 6.06 5.88
C SER A 94 -2.11 5.54 4.69
N SER A 95 -2.39 4.23 4.66
CA SER A 95 -3.12 3.59 3.56
C SER A 95 -4.12 2.59 4.11
N ARG A 96 -5.37 2.64 3.63
CA ARG A 96 -6.45 1.75 4.04
C ARG A 96 -7.14 1.16 2.82
N GLY A 97 -7.31 -0.16 2.80
CA GLY A 97 -8.01 -0.87 1.71
C GLY A 97 -7.26 -0.88 0.37
N CYS A 98 -5.98 -0.51 0.35
CA CYS A 98 -5.16 -0.45 -0.85
C CYS A 98 -4.48 -1.79 -1.07
N ILE A 99 -5.13 -2.68 -1.84
CA ILE A 99 -4.64 -4.06 -1.98
C ILE A 99 -3.47 -4.15 -2.95
N ASP A 100 -3.43 -3.40 -4.05
CA ASP A 100 -2.25 -3.35 -4.93
C ASP A 100 -2.41 -2.19 -5.93
N LYS A 101 -1.68 -1.09 -5.72
CA LYS A 101 -1.10 -0.19 -6.75
C LYS A 101 -0.62 1.15 -6.12
N PRO A 102 0.48 1.77 -6.59
CA PRO A 102 0.51 3.23 -6.71
C PRO A 102 -0.57 3.63 -7.74
N LEU A 103 -1.35 4.67 -7.43
CA LEU A 103 -2.47 5.14 -8.25
C LEU A 103 -2.15 5.12 -9.76
#